data_AF-A0A7C1V276-F1
#
_entry.id   AF-A0A7C1V276-F1
#
_cell.length_a   1.000
_cell.length_b   1.000
_cell.length_c   1.000
_cell.angle_alpha   90.00
_cell.angle_beta   90.00
_cell.angle_gamma   90.00
#
_symmetry.space_group_name_H-M   'P 1'
#
loop_
_entity.id
_entity.type
_entity.pdbx_description
1 polymer ?
#
loop_
_entity_poly.entity_id
_entity_poly.type
_entity_poly.pdbx_seq_one_letter_code
_entity_poly.pdbx_strand_id
1 'polypeptide(L)'
;ETDDRYGERQEIRLYWPLEARAGISQRFGARPWEYRKWGFPGHEGTDFQAAEGMPVLACADGTVYSVDTDHADDPANYPYGNQVRIEHRVGRYIYRTIYAHLAAVQVRVGQRVSRGERIGLSGATGNVTGPHLHLGLLSEGAQVGGYPPGYVDPEFYLVWPDGRRLQSDTSRPHIYGVHEDHQGEAARLMRDRGIQGYVLWTEGIGCDPDDPGGGRDYAAVTTAYGHTAIVRLNHGYEPNGTIPHSSHYADFARRCANWVSRSSGCRIWVIGNEPNNPREHPPGEPATAQRFARCFNLVYRAIKEVQPDSIVVPGAIDPTNAEMGDCRQYFWDMLEEVESLDGFAIHAYTHGPDPKHIISDKKFGHPPLTWQYYHFRMFETFMEAIPESLRHLPVYLTEANHLYKSGEGDWGWVDQNKGWVWAMYQRVDEWNRRGGQQILCALLYRYPPIDEWVIRGKGKVLEDFRQSMVLGYRPYVWTKT
;
A
#
# COMPACT_ATOMS: atom_id res chain seq x y z
N GLU A 1 28.21 12.15 -15.73
CA GLU A 1 27.38 13.30 -15.31
C GLU A 1 26.05 13.26 -16.05
N THR A 2 25.03 12.71 -15.40
CA THR A 2 23.62 12.96 -15.69
C THR A 2 22.99 13.06 -14.30
N ASP A 3 23.28 14.19 -13.65
CA ASP A 3 22.79 14.53 -12.32
C ASP A 3 21.43 15.22 -12.52
N ASP A 4 20.37 14.43 -12.53
CA ASP A 4 19.03 14.96 -12.35
C ASP A 4 18.85 15.29 -10.88
N ARG A 5 19.06 16.56 -10.51
CA ARG A 5 18.91 17.04 -9.11
C ARG A 5 17.53 16.74 -8.47
N TYR A 6 16.58 16.17 -9.20
CA TYR A 6 15.28 15.69 -8.75
C TYR A 6 14.80 14.39 -9.43
N GLY A 7 15.64 13.68 -10.19
CA GLY A 7 15.14 12.61 -11.05
C GLY A 7 15.17 11.22 -10.40
N GLU A 8 14.38 10.34 -10.99
CA GLU A 8 13.96 9.08 -10.41
C GLU A 8 15.17 8.24 -10.02
N ARG A 9 15.13 7.68 -8.80
CA ARG A 9 16.13 6.73 -8.33
C ARG A 9 16.30 5.65 -9.39
N GLN A 10 17.48 5.58 -10.03
CA GLN A 10 17.77 4.49 -10.95
C GLN A 10 17.88 3.19 -10.16
N GLU A 11 16.84 2.36 -10.26
CA GLU A 11 16.79 1.07 -9.60
C GLU A 11 17.58 0.01 -10.38
N ILE A 12 18.25 -0.87 -9.63
CA ILE A 12 18.92 -2.04 -10.21
C ILE A 12 17.92 -2.96 -10.90
N ARG A 13 18.35 -3.59 -12.00
CA ARG A 13 17.61 -4.70 -12.62
C ARG A 13 18.36 -5.99 -12.30
N LEU A 14 17.71 -6.89 -11.57
CA LEU A 14 18.23 -8.21 -11.27
C LEU A 14 17.66 -9.20 -12.28
N TYR A 15 18.50 -9.68 -13.19
CA TYR A 15 18.10 -10.72 -14.12
C TYR A 15 18.06 -12.07 -13.42
N TRP A 16 17.28 -12.99 -14.00
CA TRP A 16 17.04 -14.30 -13.42
C TRP A 16 18.36 -15.00 -12.99
N PRO A 17 18.50 -15.43 -11.73
CA PRO A 17 19.79 -15.86 -11.17
C PRO A 17 20.18 -17.30 -11.50
N LEU A 18 19.37 -18.02 -12.28
CA LEU A 18 19.57 -19.43 -12.60
C LEU A 18 19.56 -19.65 -14.11
N GLU A 19 20.35 -20.60 -14.60
CA GLU A 19 20.39 -20.93 -16.04
C GLU A 19 19.06 -21.56 -16.53
N ALA A 20 18.35 -22.24 -15.63
CA ALA A 20 17.03 -22.80 -15.90
C ALA A 20 15.92 -22.00 -15.21
N ARG A 21 14.71 -22.07 -15.78
CA ARG A 21 13.52 -21.52 -15.14
C ARG A 21 13.21 -22.32 -13.87
N ALA A 22 13.10 -21.61 -12.75
CA ALA A 22 12.81 -22.17 -11.44
C ALA A 22 11.54 -21.54 -10.84
N GLY A 23 10.88 -22.26 -9.94
CA GLY A 23 9.87 -21.66 -9.06
C GLY A 23 10.53 -20.89 -7.91
N ILE A 24 9.81 -19.93 -7.32
CA ILE A 24 10.17 -19.34 -6.03
C ILE A 24 9.62 -20.28 -4.95
N SER A 25 10.49 -20.86 -4.13
CA SER A 25 10.11 -21.73 -2.99
C SER A 25 9.75 -20.94 -1.74
N GLN A 26 10.39 -19.78 -1.54
CA GLN A 26 10.14 -18.92 -0.38
C GLN A 26 10.44 -17.46 -0.73
N ARG A 27 9.53 -16.55 -0.39
CA ARG A 27 9.64 -15.11 -0.69
C ARG A 27 10.26 -14.36 0.47
N PHE A 28 10.68 -13.12 0.23
CA PHE A 28 11.06 -12.19 1.29
C PHE A 28 9.88 -11.99 2.26
N GLY A 29 10.13 -11.87 3.55
CA GLY A 29 9.08 -11.76 4.58
C GLY A 29 8.38 -13.06 4.95
N ALA A 30 8.64 -14.17 4.23
CA ALA A 30 7.95 -15.43 4.51
C ALA A 30 8.30 -16.00 5.89
N ARG A 31 7.35 -16.77 6.44
CA ARG A 31 7.47 -17.55 7.69
C ARG A 31 7.96 -16.73 8.90
N PRO A 32 7.35 -15.57 9.22
CA PRO A 32 7.81 -14.69 10.29
C PRO A 32 8.00 -15.39 11.66
N TRP A 33 7.22 -16.42 11.96
CA TRP A 33 7.35 -17.20 13.21
C TRP A 33 8.65 -18.01 13.28
N GLU A 34 9.17 -18.49 12.15
CA GLU A 34 10.43 -19.24 12.09
C GLU A 34 11.62 -18.30 12.29
N TYR A 35 11.57 -17.10 11.68
CA TYR A 35 12.71 -16.18 11.64
C TYR A 35 12.88 -15.32 12.92
N ARG A 36 11.81 -15.17 13.71
CA ARG A 36 11.81 -14.38 14.96
C ARG A 36 12.91 -14.75 15.94
N LYS A 37 13.26 -16.04 16.04
CA LYS A 37 14.29 -16.52 16.98
C LYS A 37 15.70 -16.00 16.64
N TRP A 38 15.91 -15.48 15.44
CA TRP A 38 17.15 -14.83 15.00
C TRP A 38 17.01 -13.30 14.87
N GLY A 39 15.93 -12.71 15.37
CA GLY A 39 15.71 -11.26 15.34
C GLY A 39 15.26 -10.71 13.99
N PHE A 40 14.91 -11.56 13.03
CA PHE A 40 14.36 -11.16 11.74
C PHE A 40 12.82 -11.21 11.77
N PRO A 41 12.14 -10.25 11.10
CA PRO A 41 10.69 -10.21 11.04
C PRO A 41 10.12 -11.23 10.03
N GLY A 42 10.98 -11.88 9.23
CA GLY A 42 10.68 -12.88 8.21
C GLY A 42 11.93 -13.20 7.41
N HIS A 43 11.81 -14.05 6.38
CA HIS A 43 12.90 -14.36 5.46
C HIS A 43 13.50 -13.10 4.81
N GLU A 44 14.82 -13.01 4.71
CA GLU A 44 15.57 -11.82 4.30
C GLU A 44 16.04 -11.83 2.84
N GLY A 45 15.57 -12.79 2.05
CA GLY A 45 15.83 -12.90 0.62
C GLY A 45 14.70 -13.59 -0.14
N THR A 46 14.99 -14.07 -1.34
CA THR A 46 14.10 -14.91 -2.15
C THR A 46 14.79 -16.22 -2.45
N ASP A 47 14.13 -17.33 -2.13
CA ASP A 47 14.63 -18.68 -2.40
C ASP A 47 14.03 -19.21 -3.70
N PHE A 48 14.91 -19.71 -4.57
CA PHE A 48 14.57 -20.32 -5.84
C PHE A 48 14.78 -21.83 -5.77
N GLN A 49 13.82 -22.58 -6.30
CA GLN A 49 13.92 -24.03 -6.46
C GLN A 49 15.06 -24.36 -7.42
N ALA A 50 16.19 -24.80 -6.88
CA ALA A 50 17.38 -25.12 -7.64
C ALA A 50 17.94 -26.46 -7.15
N ALA A 51 17.93 -27.46 -8.04
CA ALA A 51 18.59 -28.73 -7.75
C ALA A 51 20.08 -28.51 -7.47
N GLU A 52 20.70 -29.38 -6.68
CA GLU A 52 22.14 -29.31 -6.43
C GLU A 52 22.90 -29.38 -7.76
N GLY A 53 23.90 -28.50 -7.91
CA GLY A 53 24.69 -28.39 -9.14
C GLY A 53 24.07 -27.49 -10.23
N MET A 54 22.89 -26.89 -10.03
CA MET A 54 22.33 -25.96 -11.02
C MET A 54 23.19 -24.69 -11.12
N PRO A 55 23.57 -24.24 -12.33
CA PRO A 55 24.35 -23.03 -12.49
C PRO A 55 23.66 -21.77 -11.94
N VAL A 56 24.36 -21.07 -11.06
CA VAL A 56 23.97 -19.77 -10.50
C VAL A 56 24.68 -18.67 -11.27
N LEU A 57 23.92 -17.67 -11.69
CA LEU A 57 24.35 -16.57 -12.54
C LEU A 57 24.32 -15.24 -11.77
N ALA A 58 25.24 -14.33 -12.09
CA ALA A 58 25.18 -12.97 -11.58
C ALA A 58 23.94 -12.25 -12.13
N CYS A 59 23.08 -11.75 -11.24
CA CYS A 59 21.85 -11.03 -11.60
C CYS A 59 22.12 -9.71 -12.35
N ALA A 60 23.27 -9.08 -12.11
CA ALA A 60 23.65 -7.82 -12.71
C ALA A 60 25.18 -7.68 -12.75
N ASP A 61 25.68 -6.76 -13.58
CA ASP A 61 27.10 -6.41 -13.63
C ASP A 61 27.56 -5.92 -12.25
N GLY A 62 28.75 -6.34 -11.83
CA GLY A 62 29.24 -5.97 -10.51
C GLY A 62 30.65 -6.43 -10.20
N THR A 63 31.07 -6.21 -8.97
CA THR A 63 32.35 -6.70 -8.43
C THR A 63 32.09 -7.56 -7.21
N VAL A 64 32.65 -8.77 -7.21
CA VAL A 64 32.59 -9.68 -6.06
C VAL A 64 33.36 -9.03 -4.90
N TYR A 65 32.67 -8.73 -3.80
CA TYR A 65 33.30 -8.08 -2.63
C TYR A 65 33.47 -9.03 -1.45
N SER A 66 32.79 -10.17 -1.46
CA SER A 66 32.92 -11.22 -0.45
C SER A 66 32.64 -12.59 -1.06
N VAL A 67 33.47 -13.54 -0.68
CA VAL A 67 33.30 -14.99 -0.90
C VAL A 67 33.55 -15.64 0.44
N ASP A 68 32.68 -16.56 0.82
CA ASP A 68 32.81 -17.36 2.02
C ASP A 68 32.52 -18.81 1.64
N THR A 69 33.49 -19.69 1.87
CA THR A 69 33.42 -21.13 1.57
C THR A 69 33.91 -21.99 2.72
N ASP A 70 34.29 -21.39 3.84
CA ASP A 70 35.03 -22.07 4.91
C ASP A 70 34.08 -22.71 5.94
N HIS A 71 32.78 -22.48 5.79
CA HIS A 71 31.78 -22.78 6.79
C HIS A 71 30.55 -23.52 6.22
N ALA A 72 30.76 -24.30 5.16
CA ALA A 72 29.71 -25.07 4.51
C ALA A 72 28.92 -25.99 5.47
N ASP A 73 29.62 -26.55 6.47
CA ASP A 73 29.11 -27.56 7.41
C ASP A 73 28.88 -27.01 8.84
N ASP A 74 28.90 -25.68 9.03
CA ASP A 74 28.59 -25.03 10.32
C ASP A 74 27.31 -24.17 10.24
N PRO A 75 26.13 -24.80 10.13
CA PRO A 75 24.86 -24.10 9.98
C PRO A 75 24.49 -23.24 11.20
N ALA A 76 25.07 -23.51 12.37
CA ALA A 76 24.74 -22.80 13.60
C ALA A 76 25.35 -21.40 13.62
N ASN A 77 26.58 -21.25 13.11
CA ASN A 77 27.29 -19.97 13.08
C ASN A 77 27.26 -19.30 11.70
N TYR A 78 27.10 -20.08 10.62
CA TYR A 78 27.14 -19.61 9.24
C TYR A 78 25.90 -20.06 8.48
N PRO A 79 24.74 -19.43 8.74
CA PRO A 79 23.47 -19.89 8.20
C PRO A 79 23.42 -19.87 6.67
N TYR A 80 24.16 -19.00 6.00
CA TYR A 80 24.27 -18.95 4.54
C TYR A 80 25.12 -20.07 3.93
N GLY A 81 25.97 -20.74 4.72
CA GLY A 81 26.99 -21.65 4.20
C GLY A 81 27.88 -20.98 3.17
N ASN A 82 28.16 -21.68 2.07
CA ASN A 82 28.93 -21.11 0.97
C ASN A 82 28.14 -19.99 0.28
N GLN A 83 28.77 -18.82 0.15
CA GLN A 83 28.13 -17.64 -0.42
C GLN A 83 29.08 -16.79 -1.26
N VAL A 84 28.48 -16.09 -2.21
CA VAL A 84 29.11 -15.03 -3.01
C VAL A 84 28.30 -13.76 -2.79
N ARG A 85 28.99 -12.63 -2.58
CA ARG A 85 28.35 -11.31 -2.52
C ARG A 85 28.95 -10.38 -3.56
N ILE A 86 28.07 -9.72 -4.31
CA ILE A 86 28.44 -8.85 -5.43
C ILE A 86 27.91 -7.45 -5.15
N GLU A 87 28.78 -6.45 -5.32
CA GLU A 87 28.41 -5.03 -5.26
C GLU A 87 28.13 -4.53 -6.68
N HIS A 88 27.01 -3.84 -6.84
CA HIS A 88 26.52 -3.26 -8.07
C HIS A 88 26.41 -1.75 -7.89
N ARG A 89 26.86 -0.99 -8.89
CA ARG A 89 26.73 0.48 -8.91
C ARG A 89 25.76 0.87 -10.01
N VAL A 90 24.64 1.49 -9.62
CA VAL A 90 23.59 1.95 -10.53
C VAL A 90 23.39 3.44 -10.28
N GLY A 91 23.84 4.26 -11.23
CA GLY A 91 23.96 5.70 -11.02
C GLY A 91 24.82 6.00 -9.79
N ARG A 92 24.28 6.75 -8.83
CA ARG A 92 24.95 7.07 -7.55
C ARG A 92 24.70 6.06 -6.44
N TYR A 93 23.86 5.05 -6.66
CA TYR A 93 23.41 4.13 -5.62
C TYR A 93 24.17 2.81 -5.65
N ILE A 94 24.46 2.29 -4.46
CA ILE A 94 25.06 0.98 -4.29
C ILE A 94 23.99 -0.06 -3.93
N TYR A 95 24.04 -1.20 -4.63
CA TYR A 95 23.27 -2.39 -4.32
C TYR A 95 24.21 -3.56 -4.07
N ARG A 96 23.81 -4.51 -3.23
CA ARG A 96 24.60 -5.73 -2.98
C ARG A 96 23.71 -6.96 -3.01
N THR A 97 24.02 -7.90 -3.88
CA THR A 97 23.34 -9.20 -3.90
C THR A 97 24.11 -10.22 -3.07
N ILE A 98 23.39 -11.11 -2.40
CA ILE A 98 23.92 -12.27 -1.68
C ILE A 98 23.41 -13.51 -2.41
N TYR A 99 24.30 -14.41 -2.83
CA TYR A 99 23.97 -15.74 -3.36
C TYR A 99 24.48 -16.75 -2.35
N ALA A 100 23.60 -17.53 -1.73
CA ALA A 100 23.96 -18.43 -0.64
C ALA A 100 23.54 -19.88 -0.89
N HIS A 101 23.96 -20.75 0.02
CA HIS A 101 23.76 -22.20 0.00
C HIS A 101 24.45 -22.90 -1.18
N LEU A 102 25.57 -22.36 -1.68
CA LEU A 102 26.22 -22.84 -2.91
C LEU A 102 26.96 -24.17 -2.69
N ALA A 103 26.83 -25.13 -3.62
CA ALA A 103 27.67 -26.33 -3.63
C ALA A 103 29.12 -26.00 -4.03
N ALA A 104 29.29 -25.01 -4.91
CA ALA A 104 30.60 -24.55 -5.36
C ALA A 104 30.57 -23.07 -5.71
N VAL A 105 31.65 -22.36 -5.36
CA VAL A 105 31.91 -20.98 -5.80
C VAL A 105 32.92 -20.99 -6.93
N GLN A 106 32.64 -20.24 -8.01
CA GLN A 106 33.46 -20.19 -9.22
C GLN A 106 34.09 -18.81 -9.49
N VAL A 107 34.00 -17.92 -8.50
CA VAL A 107 34.53 -16.55 -8.57
C VAL A 107 35.36 -16.24 -7.33
N ARG A 108 36.14 -15.16 -7.38
CA ARG A 108 36.98 -14.69 -6.26
C ARG A 108 36.72 -13.23 -5.93
N VAL A 109 37.02 -12.83 -4.70
CA VAL A 109 36.96 -11.42 -4.26
C VAL A 109 37.79 -10.54 -5.21
N GLY A 110 37.21 -9.40 -5.60
CA GLY A 110 37.77 -8.45 -6.56
C GLY A 110 37.47 -8.77 -8.03
N GLN A 111 36.92 -9.95 -8.35
CA GLN A 111 36.52 -10.29 -9.71
C GLN A 111 35.35 -9.41 -10.17
N ARG A 112 35.48 -8.81 -11.35
CA ARG A 112 34.36 -8.20 -12.06
C ARG A 112 33.59 -9.30 -12.77
N VAL A 113 32.28 -9.29 -12.62
CA VAL A 113 31.38 -10.23 -13.27
C VAL A 113 30.36 -9.48 -14.12
N SER A 114 30.00 -10.05 -15.26
CA SER A 114 28.92 -9.54 -16.09
C SER A 114 27.60 -10.21 -15.72
N ARG A 115 26.48 -9.52 -15.94
CA ARG A 115 25.14 -10.12 -15.88
C ARG A 115 25.09 -11.41 -16.69
N GLY A 116 24.61 -12.49 -16.08
CA GLY A 116 24.50 -13.81 -16.71
C GLY A 116 25.80 -14.62 -16.67
N GLU A 117 26.89 -14.06 -16.16
CA GLU A 117 28.11 -14.82 -15.90
C GLU A 117 27.85 -15.84 -14.78
N ARG A 118 28.31 -17.07 -14.97
CA ARG A 118 28.20 -18.12 -13.96
C ARG A 118 29.13 -17.84 -12.80
N ILE A 119 28.59 -17.80 -11.59
CA ILE A 119 29.33 -17.46 -10.36
C ILE A 119 29.50 -18.63 -9.39
N GLY A 120 28.74 -19.70 -9.60
CA GLY A 120 28.74 -20.88 -8.75
C GLY A 120 27.69 -21.89 -9.16
N LEU A 121 27.52 -22.89 -8.30
CA LEU A 121 26.49 -23.93 -8.42
C LEU A 121 25.63 -23.93 -7.15
N SER A 122 24.31 -24.05 -7.29
CA SER A 122 23.41 -24.20 -6.13
C SER A 122 23.69 -25.48 -5.38
N GLY A 123 23.43 -25.48 -4.08
CA GLY A 123 23.67 -26.62 -3.21
C GLY A 123 22.80 -26.57 -1.96
N ALA A 124 23.24 -27.25 -0.92
CA ALA A 124 22.55 -27.36 0.36
C ALA A 124 23.46 -27.07 1.56
N THR A 125 24.41 -26.13 1.43
CA THR A 125 25.33 -25.77 2.52
C THR A 125 24.71 -24.76 3.48
N GLY A 126 25.14 -24.77 4.74
CA GLY A 126 24.59 -23.89 5.77
C GLY A 126 23.25 -24.38 6.32
N ASN A 127 22.43 -23.48 6.84
CA ASN A 127 21.23 -23.83 7.60
C ASN A 127 20.01 -24.04 6.68
N VAL A 128 19.99 -25.17 5.96
CA VAL A 128 18.95 -25.50 4.98
C VAL A 128 18.44 -26.92 5.10
N THR A 129 17.25 -27.19 4.58
CA THR A 129 16.63 -28.54 4.57
C THR A 129 16.77 -29.27 3.24
N GLY A 130 17.28 -28.59 2.21
CA GLY A 130 17.52 -29.18 0.89
C GLY A 130 18.04 -28.15 -0.12
N PRO A 131 18.46 -28.61 -1.32
CA PRO A 131 19.07 -27.73 -2.31
C PRO A 131 18.15 -26.61 -2.81
N HIS A 132 18.66 -25.39 -2.81
CA HIS A 132 18.02 -24.21 -3.40
C HIS A 132 19.05 -23.08 -3.58
N LEU A 133 18.65 -21.99 -4.23
CA LEU A 133 19.41 -20.75 -4.22
C LEU A 133 18.70 -19.72 -3.36
N HIS A 134 19.38 -19.19 -2.35
CA HIS A 134 18.94 -17.98 -1.66
C HIS A 134 19.56 -16.76 -2.33
N LEU A 135 18.72 -15.81 -2.74
CA LEU A 135 19.11 -14.49 -3.23
C LEU A 135 18.71 -13.42 -2.22
N GLY A 136 19.68 -12.77 -1.58
CA GLY A 136 19.46 -11.56 -0.79
C GLY A 136 19.75 -10.30 -1.61
N LEU A 137 19.10 -9.19 -1.29
CA LEU A 137 19.40 -7.88 -1.86
C LEU A 137 19.50 -6.82 -0.76
N LEU A 138 20.59 -6.07 -0.78
CA LEU A 138 20.76 -4.87 0.01
C LEU A 138 20.79 -3.65 -0.91
N SER A 139 20.11 -2.60 -0.49
CA SER A 139 20.08 -1.31 -1.15
C SER A 139 20.56 -0.23 -0.18
N GLU A 140 21.52 0.58 -0.62
CA GLU A 140 22.07 1.67 0.19
C GLU A 140 20.97 2.63 0.68
N GLY A 141 20.99 2.90 2.00
CA GLY A 141 20.03 3.79 2.66
C GLY A 141 18.63 3.20 2.86
N ALA A 142 18.35 1.98 2.40
CA ALA A 142 17.05 1.33 2.64
C ALA A 142 16.93 0.81 4.08
N GLN A 143 15.73 0.89 4.65
CA GLN A 143 15.42 0.34 5.97
C GLN A 143 14.01 -0.27 5.94
N VAL A 144 13.91 -1.59 5.75
CA VAL A 144 12.63 -2.31 5.82
C VAL A 144 12.31 -2.64 7.28
N GLY A 145 11.04 -2.53 7.67
CA GLY A 145 10.61 -2.67 9.06
C GLY A 145 11.05 -3.99 9.70
N GLY A 146 11.89 -3.91 10.74
CA GLY A 146 12.41 -5.06 11.50
C GLY A 146 13.65 -5.75 10.90
N TYR A 147 14.01 -5.49 9.64
CA TYR A 147 15.21 -6.04 9.04
C TYR A 147 16.46 -5.20 9.37
N PRO A 148 17.67 -5.80 9.35
CA PRO A 148 18.90 -5.02 9.39
C PRO A 148 18.96 -3.97 8.26
N PRO A 149 19.68 -2.85 8.46
CA PRO A 149 19.79 -1.81 7.44
C PRO A 149 20.25 -2.36 6.08
N GLY A 150 19.60 -1.88 5.03
CA GLY A 150 19.89 -2.20 3.65
C GLY A 150 19.03 -3.30 3.04
N TYR A 151 18.55 -4.28 3.81
CA TYR A 151 17.77 -5.39 3.23
C TYR A 151 16.47 -4.91 2.57
N VAL A 152 16.24 -5.39 1.35
CA VAL A 152 15.04 -5.14 0.55
C VAL A 152 14.63 -6.43 -0.16
N ASP A 153 13.35 -6.55 -0.53
CA ASP A 153 12.86 -7.70 -1.29
C ASP A 153 13.48 -7.71 -2.71
N PRO A 154 14.26 -8.75 -3.07
CA PRO A 154 14.86 -8.86 -4.40
C PRO A 154 13.82 -8.95 -5.52
N GLU A 155 12.63 -9.52 -5.26
CA GLU A 155 11.63 -9.80 -6.28
C GLU A 155 11.17 -8.54 -7.01
N PHE A 156 11.16 -7.40 -6.34
CA PHE A 156 10.78 -6.11 -6.90
C PHE A 156 11.76 -5.61 -7.97
N TYR A 157 12.99 -6.10 -7.93
CA TYR A 157 14.03 -5.75 -8.88
C TYR A 157 14.22 -6.83 -9.95
N LEU A 158 13.50 -7.96 -9.85
CA LEU A 158 13.65 -9.07 -10.79
C LEU A 158 13.08 -8.75 -12.18
N VAL A 159 13.89 -9.05 -13.18
CA VAL A 159 13.45 -9.26 -14.56
C VAL A 159 13.19 -10.76 -14.70
N TRP A 160 11.92 -11.12 -14.86
CA TRP A 160 11.48 -12.50 -14.98
C TRP A 160 11.93 -13.11 -16.32
N PRO A 161 11.99 -14.45 -16.44
CA PRO A 161 12.44 -15.12 -17.67
C PRO A 161 11.62 -14.80 -18.91
N ASP A 162 10.36 -14.37 -18.75
CA ASP A 162 9.47 -13.92 -19.84
C ASP A 162 9.61 -12.42 -20.14
N GLY A 163 10.65 -11.77 -19.60
CA GLY A 163 10.94 -10.35 -19.79
C GLY A 163 10.04 -9.43 -18.96
N ARG A 164 9.11 -9.95 -18.17
CA ARG A 164 8.26 -9.09 -17.34
C ARG A 164 9.02 -8.58 -16.12
N ARG A 165 8.74 -7.35 -15.71
CA ARG A 165 9.24 -6.79 -14.45
C ARG A 165 8.20 -5.85 -13.86
N LEU A 166 8.23 -5.74 -12.54
CA LEU A 166 7.45 -4.76 -11.83
C LEU A 166 8.18 -3.41 -11.91
N GLN A 167 7.46 -2.33 -12.21
CA GLN A 167 8.00 -0.98 -12.23
C GLN A 167 7.02 -0.02 -11.57
N SER A 168 7.52 1.03 -10.95
CA SER A 168 6.68 2.16 -10.53
C SER A 168 5.92 2.71 -11.74
N ASP A 169 4.62 2.92 -11.58
CA ASP A 169 3.74 3.49 -12.59
C ASP A 169 3.89 5.02 -12.58
N THR A 170 4.83 5.52 -13.37
CA THR A 170 5.13 6.96 -13.47
C THR A 170 3.99 7.76 -14.13
N SER A 171 3.03 7.07 -14.75
CA SER A 171 1.82 7.71 -15.29
C SER A 171 0.78 8.06 -14.22
N ARG A 172 0.90 7.50 -13.01
CA ARG A 172 0.01 7.73 -11.88
C ARG A 172 0.63 8.64 -10.84
N PRO A 173 -0.15 9.42 -10.08
CA PRO A 173 0.34 10.16 -8.93
C PRO A 173 1.01 9.24 -7.89
N HIS A 174 1.81 9.85 -7.04
CA HIS A 174 2.36 9.21 -5.85
C HIS A 174 1.24 8.85 -4.86
N ILE A 175 1.48 7.86 -4.00
CA ILE A 175 0.48 7.36 -3.05
C ILE A 175 0.14 8.35 -1.91
N TYR A 176 0.86 9.47 -1.80
CA TYR A 176 0.70 10.45 -0.74
C TYR A 176 -0.59 11.25 -0.86
N GLY A 177 -1.17 11.65 0.27
CA GLY A 177 -2.33 12.52 0.25
C GLY A 177 -2.92 12.82 1.62
N VAL A 178 -3.93 13.69 1.62
CA VAL A 178 -4.60 14.17 2.82
C VAL A 178 -6.11 14.26 2.63
N HIS A 179 -6.85 14.09 3.71
CA HIS A 179 -8.29 14.22 3.75
C HIS A 179 -8.69 15.63 4.22
N GLU A 180 -9.58 16.30 3.47
CA GLU A 180 -10.19 17.63 3.71
C GLU A 180 -9.25 18.85 3.65
N ASP A 181 -8.32 18.95 2.70
CA ASP A 181 -7.44 20.13 2.58
C ASP A 181 -8.00 21.22 1.63
N HIS A 182 -9.13 21.81 2.00
CA HIS A 182 -9.81 22.82 1.15
C HIS A 182 -8.98 24.08 0.86
N GLN A 183 -8.05 24.44 1.74
CA GLN A 183 -7.18 25.63 1.59
C GLN A 183 -5.83 25.28 0.92
N GLY A 184 -5.61 24.01 0.59
CA GLY A 184 -4.40 23.51 -0.04
C GLY A 184 -3.14 23.65 0.81
N GLU A 185 -3.24 23.76 2.14
CA GLU A 185 -2.06 23.95 3.00
C GLU A 185 -1.20 22.68 3.09
N ALA A 186 -1.81 21.50 3.22
CA ALA A 186 -1.10 20.23 3.16
C ALA A 186 -0.72 19.83 1.73
N ALA A 187 -1.56 20.13 0.74
CA ALA A 187 -1.28 20.00 -0.68
C ALA A 187 0.00 20.76 -1.07
N ARG A 188 0.17 22.00 -0.57
CA ARG A 188 1.40 22.77 -0.78
C ARG A 188 2.66 22.04 -0.28
N LEU A 189 2.57 21.24 0.78
CA LEU A 189 3.71 20.44 1.27
C LEU A 189 4.16 19.39 0.25
N MET A 190 3.21 18.76 -0.46
CA MET A 190 3.50 17.81 -1.53
C MET A 190 4.11 18.53 -2.73
N ARG A 191 3.49 19.64 -3.16
CA ARG A 191 3.97 20.46 -4.27
C ARG A 191 5.40 20.97 -4.08
N ASP A 192 5.73 21.46 -2.88
CA ASP A 192 7.06 22.03 -2.58
C ASP A 192 8.18 20.98 -2.69
N ARG A 193 7.83 19.69 -2.80
CA ARG A 193 8.72 18.56 -3.06
C ARG A 193 8.62 17.97 -4.47
N GLY A 194 7.82 18.58 -5.36
CA GLY A 194 7.55 18.04 -6.69
C GLY A 194 6.66 16.80 -6.70
N ILE A 195 5.95 16.53 -5.59
CA ILE A 195 5.07 15.37 -5.44
C ILE A 195 3.67 15.68 -5.95
N GLN A 196 3.22 14.91 -6.92
CA GLN A 196 1.81 14.80 -7.31
C GLN A 196 1.15 13.73 -6.45
N GLY A 197 0.19 14.09 -5.59
CA GLY A 197 -0.53 13.15 -4.71
C GLY A 197 -2.04 13.29 -4.82
N TYR A 198 -2.75 12.99 -3.75
CA TYR A 198 -4.22 12.99 -3.69
C TYR A 198 -4.73 13.92 -2.58
N VAL A 199 -5.87 14.55 -2.84
CA VAL A 199 -6.63 15.29 -1.82
C VAL A 199 -8.06 14.78 -1.87
N LEU A 200 -8.62 14.47 -0.70
CA LEU A 200 -10.01 14.02 -0.60
C LEU A 200 -10.91 15.10 0.01
N TRP A 201 -12.11 15.24 -0.54
CA TRP A 201 -13.18 16.09 -0.02
C TRP A 201 -14.36 15.25 0.43
N THR A 202 -15.12 15.79 1.36
CA THR A 202 -16.41 15.25 1.79
C THR A 202 -17.49 16.28 1.52
N GLU A 203 -18.56 15.86 0.88
CA GLU A 203 -19.72 16.70 0.61
C GLU A 203 -20.99 16.03 1.14
N GLY A 204 -21.82 16.84 1.82
CA GLY A 204 -23.18 16.47 2.20
C GLY A 204 -24.15 16.90 1.10
N ILE A 205 -24.72 15.93 0.40
CA ILE A 205 -25.49 16.13 -0.83
C ILE A 205 -26.99 16.29 -0.55
N GLY A 206 -27.49 15.73 0.55
CA GLY A 206 -28.93 15.64 0.82
C GLY A 206 -29.66 14.78 -0.22
N CYS A 207 -30.99 14.82 -0.21
CA CYS A 207 -31.81 14.00 -1.12
C CYS A 207 -32.97 14.77 -1.78
N ASP A 208 -32.98 16.10 -1.74
CA ASP A 208 -33.96 16.91 -2.49
C ASP A 208 -33.54 16.98 -3.97
N PRO A 209 -34.23 16.28 -4.91
CA PRO A 209 -33.84 16.19 -6.32
C PRO A 209 -33.89 17.54 -7.05
N ASP A 210 -34.66 18.50 -6.54
CA ASP A 210 -34.95 19.77 -7.18
C ASP A 210 -34.09 20.93 -6.64
N ASP A 211 -33.24 20.68 -5.64
CA ASP A 211 -32.36 21.70 -5.11
C ASP A 211 -31.42 22.27 -6.21
N PRO A 212 -31.50 23.59 -6.49
CA PRO A 212 -30.71 24.22 -7.54
C PRO A 212 -29.24 24.40 -7.14
N GLY A 213 -28.89 24.20 -5.87
CA GLY A 213 -27.53 24.31 -5.33
C GLY A 213 -26.64 23.10 -5.62
N GLY A 214 -25.37 23.24 -5.23
CA GLY A 214 -24.36 22.18 -5.25
C GLY A 214 -23.37 22.23 -6.41
N GLY A 215 -22.40 21.30 -6.37
CA GLY A 215 -21.25 21.25 -7.26
C GLY A 215 -20.09 22.12 -6.76
N ARG A 216 -18.85 21.71 -7.04
CA ARG A 216 -17.65 22.46 -6.65
C ARG A 216 -16.58 22.39 -7.74
N ASP A 217 -15.82 23.47 -7.86
CA ASP A 217 -14.54 23.42 -8.58
C ASP A 217 -13.43 22.88 -7.68
N TYR A 218 -13.15 21.59 -7.78
CA TYR A 218 -12.05 20.93 -7.09
C TYR A 218 -10.69 21.27 -7.74
N ALA A 219 -10.69 21.74 -9.00
CA ALA A 219 -9.48 22.05 -9.75
C ALA A 219 -8.64 23.17 -9.11
N ALA A 220 -9.29 24.07 -8.37
CA ALA A 220 -8.64 25.17 -7.66
C ALA A 220 -7.55 24.69 -6.67
N VAL A 221 -7.70 23.48 -6.11
CA VAL A 221 -6.72 22.87 -5.20
C VAL A 221 -5.95 21.75 -5.88
N THR A 222 -6.56 21.00 -6.80
CA THR A 222 -5.89 19.85 -7.42
C THR A 222 -5.12 20.21 -8.68
N THR A 223 -5.72 20.95 -9.61
CA THR A 223 -5.08 21.32 -10.88
C THR A 223 -4.04 22.42 -10.68
N ALA A 224 -4.27 23.36 -9.76
CA ALA A 224 -3.28 24.39 -9.42
C ALA A 224 -1.98 23.82 -8.83
N TYR A 225 -2.01 22.61 -8.27
CA TYR A 225 -0.88 21.98 -7.56
C TYR A 225 -0.49 20.59 -8.10
N GLY A 226 -1.11 20.12 -9.18
CA GLY A 226 -0.81 18.83 -9.81
C GLY A 226 -1.22 17.61 -8.99
N HIS A 227 -2.26 17.72 -8.16
CA HIS A 227 -2.81 16.62 -7.37
C HIS A 227 -4.07 16.04 -8.02
N THR A 228 -4.52 14.90 -7.52
CA THR A 228 -5.77 14.23 -7.94
C THR A 228 -6.84 14.40 -6.89
N ALA A 229 -8.05 14.78 -7.30
CA ALA A 229 -9.18 14.89 -6.39
C ALA A 229 -9.88 13.55 -6.22
N ILE A 230 -10.24 13.25 -4.97
CA ILE A 230 -11.22 12.24 -4.59
C ILE A 230 -12.35 12.97 -3.86
N VAL A 231 -13.61 12.66 -4.15
CA VAL A 231 -14.73 13.30 -3.48
C VAL A 231 -15.67 12.23 -2.94
N ARG A 232 -15.88 12.26 -1.62
CA ARG A 232 -16.85 11.44 -0.91
C ARG A 232 -18.19 12.16 -0.87
N LEU A 233 -19.18 11.56 -1.51
CA LEU A 233 -20.56 12.02 -1.56
C LEU A 233 -21.37 11.27 -0.50
N ASN A 234 -21.82 11.99 0.52
CA ASN A 234 -22.76 11.45 1.51
C ASN A 234 -24.12 12.10 1.36
N HIS A 235 -25.18 11.41 1.77
CA HIS A 235 -26.45 12.07 2.03
C HIS A 235 -26.29 13.11 3.14
N GLY A 236 -25.73 12.68 4.27
CA GLY A 236 -25.33 13.52 5.40
C GLY A 236 -24.39 12.74 6.32
N TYR A 237 -24.30 13.20 7.56
CA TYR A 237 -23.62 12.52 8.67
C TYR A 237 -24.59 12.37 9.83
N GLU A 238 -24.16 11.78 10.95
CA GLU A 238 -24.91 11.76 12.20
C GLU A 238 -25.62 13.12 12.45
N PRO A 239 -26.95 13.14 12.62
CA PRO A 239 -27.87 12.00 12.75
C PRO A 239 -28.53 11.52 11.45
N ASN A 240 -28.27 12.15 10.30
CA ASN A 240 -28.99 11.94 9.04
C ASN A 240 -28.53 10.72 8.23
N GLY A 241 -27.35 10.19 8.54
CA GLY A 241 -26.76 9.02 7.91
C GLY A 241 -26.10 9.26 6.55
N THR A 242 -25.17 8.37 6.21
CA THR A 242 -24.36 8.42 4.99
C THR A 242 -25.16 8.18 3.71
N ILE A 243 -26.24 7.40 3.81
CA ILE A 243 -27.29 7.22 2.78
C ILE A 243 -28.64 7.63 3.38
N PRO A 244 -29.61 8.10 2.59
CA PRO A 244 -30.91 8.50 3.13
C PRO A 244 -31.77 7.27 3.47
N HIS A 245 -32.98 7.50 3.94
CA HIS A 245 -34.01 6.46 3.98
C HIS A 245 -34.26 5.90 2.56
N SER A 246 -34.55 4.61 2.46
CA SER A 246 -34.64 3.86 1.21
C SER A 246 -35.70 4.37 0.23
N SER A 247 -36.72 5.09 0.72
CA SER A 247 -37.70 5.82 -0.09
C SER A 247 -37.09 6.95 -0.92
N HIS A 248 -35.89 7.43 -0.57
CA HIS A 248 -35.21 8.57 -1.20
C HIS A 248 -33.94 8.19 -1.96
N TYR A 249 -33.64 6.89 -2.16
CA TYR A 249 -32.43 6.50 -2.90
C TYR A 249 -32.39 7.02 -4.33
N ALA A 250 -33.53 7.03 -5.03
CA ALA A 250 -33.60 7.56 -6.40
C ALA A 250 -33.34 9.07 -6.44
N ASP A 251 -33.84 9.81 -5.46
CA ASP A 251 -33.65 11.26 -5.37
C ASP A 251 -32.20 11.61 -5.01
N PHE A 252 -31.61 10.88 -4.05
CA PHE A 252 -30.20 11.01 -3.71
C PHE A 252 -29.28 10.70 -4.90
N ALA A 253 -29.56 9.62 -5.65
CA ALA A 253 -28.82 9.30 -6.86
C ALA A 253 -28.87 10.44 -7.90
N ARG A 254 -30.05 11.04 -8.09
CA ARG A 254 -30.19 12.23 -8.95
C ARG A 254 -29.38 13.42 -8.42
N ARG A 255 -29.32 13.62 -7.09
CA ARG A 255 -28.51 14.70 -6.52
C ARG A 255 -27.02 14.49 -6.60
N CYS A 256 -26.54 13.27 -6.45
CA CYS A 256 -25.16 12.93 -6.75
C CYS A 256 -24.84 13.23 -8.22
N ALA A 257 -25.66 12.80 -9.18
CA ALA A 257 -25.45 13.10 -10.59
C ALA A 257 -25.46 14.61 -10.90
N ASN A 258 -26.42 15.36 -10.33
CA ASN A 258 -26.46 16.81 -10.45
C ASN A 258 -25.18 17.45 -9.89
N TRP A 259 -24.70 17.02 -8.72
CA TRP A 259 -23.46 17.51 -8.11
C TRP A 259 -22.25 17.25 -9.01
N VAL A 260 -22.12 16.03 -9.52
CA VAL A 260 -21.02 15.63 -10.43
C VAL A 260 -21.05 16.48 -11.70
N SER A 261 -22.22 16.63 -12.34
CA SER A 261 -22.37 17.40 -13.59
C SER A 261 -22.03 18.90 -13.44
N ARG A 262 -22.20 19.44 -12.23
CA ARG A 262 -21.89 20.84 -11.89
C ARG A 262 -20.49 21.03 -11.30
N SER A 263 -19.74 19.94 -11.10
CA SER A 263 -18.40 19.97 -10.53
C SER A 263 -17.31 19.88 -11.59
N SER A 264 -16.13 20.43 -11.29
CA SER A 264 -14.93 20.35 -12.13
C SER A 264 -13.71 19.88 -11.32
N GLY A 265 -12.71 19.30 -11.99
CA GLY A 265 -11.45 18.92 -11.36
C GLY A 265 -11.46 17.63 -10.52
N CYS A 266 -12.55 16.84 -10.57
CA CYS A 266 -12.64 15.53 -9.93
C CYS A 266 -13.24 14.49 -10.88
N ARG A 267 -12.71 13.26 -10.79
CA ARG A 267 -13.18 12.08 -11.52
C ARG A 267 -13.31 10.84 -10.62
N ILE A 268 -12.96 10.94 -9.34
CA ILE A 268 -13.01 9.81 -8.40
C ILE A 268 -14.05 10.13 -7.33
N TRP A 269 -15.15 9.38 -7.36
CA TRP A 269 -16.31 9.58 -6.49
C TRP A 269 -16.46 8.38 -5.54
N VAL A 270 -16.39 8.66 -4.25
CA VAL A 270 -16.63 7.68 -3.18
C VAL A 270 -18.05 7.87 -2.68
N ILE A 271 -18.87 6.82 -2.68
CA ILE A 271 -20.29 6.93 -2.32
C ILE A 271 -20.51 6.46 -0.89
N GLY A 272 -20.76 7.40 0.00
CA GLY A 272 -20.98 7.16 1.41
C GLY A 272 -19.70 6.93 2.25
N ASN A 273 -19.91 6.60 3.51
CA ASN A 273 -18.91 6.42 4.56
C ASN A 273 -19.39 5.38 5.59
N GLU A 274 -18.58 4.37 5.85
CA GLU A 274 -18.74 3.42 6.96
C GLU A 274 -20.18 2.92 7.16
N PRO A 275 -20.86 2.40 6.12
CA PRO A 275 -22.29 2.08 6.20
C PRO A 275 -22.60 0.92 7.15
N ASN A 276 -21.61 0.14 7.59
CA ASN A 276 -21.76 -0.88 8.63
C ASN A 276 -21.74 -0.31 10.06
N ASN A 277 -21.37 0.96 10.25
CA ASN A 277 -21.37 1.65 11.53
C ASN A 277 -22.75 2.28 11.78
N PRO A 278 -23.51 1.86 12.81
CA PRO A 278 -24.86 2.38 13.07
C PRO A 278 -24.94 3.89 13.28
N ARG A 279 -23.82 4.53 13.67
CA ARG A 279 -23.71 6.00 13.75
C ARG A 279 -24.00 6.68 12.40
N GLU A 280 -23.70 6.00 11.30
CA GLU A 280 -23.83 6.52 9.93
C GLU A 280 -25.17 6.12 9.29
N HIS A 281 -26.12 5.57 10.06
CA HIS A 281 -27.43 5.16 9.53
C HIS A 281 -28.44 6.30 9.58
N PRO A 282 -29.38 6.36 8.61
CA PRO A 282 -30.51 7.26 8.74
C PRO A 282 -31.39 6.84 9.94
N PRO A 283 -32.08 7.78 10.60
CA PRO A 283 -32.87 7.48 11.79
C PRO A 283 -33.95 6.42 11.49
N GLY A 284 -33.97 5.35 12.29
CA GLY A 284 -34.99 4.31 12.22
C GLY A 284 -34.84 3.33 11.05
N GLU A 285 -33.84 3.45 10.19
CA GLU A 285 -33.61 2.51 9.10
C GLU A 285 -32.13 2.10 8.98
N PRO A 286 -31.78 0.86 9.35
CA PRO A 286 -30.40 0.40 9.23
C PRO A 286 -29.92 0.35 7.78
N ALA A 287 -28.71 0.85 7.54
CA ALA A 287 -28.00 0.70 6.27
C ALA A 287 -27.39 -0.71 6.17
N THR A 288 -28.22 -1.74 5.99
CA THR A 288 -27.74 -3.11 5.74
C THR A 288 -26.92 -3.16 4.45
N ALA A 289 -26.10 -4.20 4.29
CA ALA A 289 -25.26 -4.37 3.10
C ALA A 289 -26.07 -4.31 1.78
N GLN A 290 -27.23 -4.98 1.74
CA GLN A 290 -28.15 -4.99 0.59
C GLN A 290 -28.75 -3.60 0.32
N ARG A 291 -29.11 -2.86 1.37
CA ARG A 291 -29.66 -1.49 1.25
C ARG A 291 -28.62 -0.52 0.74
N PHE A 292 -27.40 -0.58 1.30
CA PHE A 292 -26.29 0.23 0.84
C PHE A 292 -25.94 -0.09 -0.62
N ALA A 293 -25.83 -1.37 -0.99
CA ALA A 293 -25.57 -1.78 -2.38
C ALA A 293 -26.66 -1.30 -3.34
N ARG A 294 -27.95 -1.38 -2.96
CA ARG A 294 -29.06 -0.86 -3.78
C ARG A 294 -28.97 0.65 -4.00
N CYS A 295 -28.65 1.40 -2.94
CA CYS A 295 -28.42 2.85 -3.04
C CYS A 295 -27.21 3.15 -3.94
N PHE A 296 -26.10 2.45 -3.71
CA PHE A 296 -24.88 2.56 -4.51
C PHE A 296 -25.12 2.31 -5.99
N ASN A 297 -25.83 1.24 -6.37
CA ASN A 297 -26.13 0.92 -7.76
C ASN A 297 -26.92 2.04 -8.47
N LEU A 298 -27.88 2.67 -7.77
CA LEU A 298 -28.63 3.82 -8.31
C LEU A 298 -27.71 5.03 -8.52
N VAL A 299 -26.86 5.34 -7.54
CA VAL A 299 -25.91 6.45 -7.62
C VAL A 299 -24.87 6.20 -8.71
N TYR A 300 -24.32 4.99 -8.80
CA TYR A 300 -23.36 4.58 -9.82
C TYR A 300 -23.91 4.82 -11.22
N ARG A 301 -25.11 4.29 -11.52
CA ARG A 301 -25.76 4.48 -12.83
C ARG A 301 -25.98 5.96 -13.14
N ALA A 302 -26.53 6.72 -12.19
CA ALA A 302 -26.80 8.15 -12.38
C ALA A 302 -25.52 8.98 -12.61
N ILE A 303 -24.41 8.68 -11.91
CA ILE A 303 -23.12 9.35 -12.14
C ILE A 303 -22.55 8.96 -13.50
N LYS A 304 -22.60 7.68 -13.88
CA LYS A 304 -22.10 7.21 -15.17
C LYS A 304 -22.85 7.80 -16.36
N GLU A 305 -24.12 8.14 -16.21
CA GLU A 305 -24.90 8.84 -17.25
C GLU A 305 -24.36 10.24 -17.54
N VAL A 306 -23.91 10.97 -16.50
CA VAL A 306 -23.42 12.37 -16.64
C VAL A 306 -21.91 12.48 -16.78
N GLN A 307 -21.15 11.49 -16.30
CA GLN A 307 -19.68 11.42 -16.38
C GLN A 307 -19.22 9.96 -16.59
N PRO A 308 -19.31 9.41 -17.83
CA PRO A 308 -19.09 7.99 -18.10
C PRO A 308 -17.70 7.45 -17.74
N ASP A 309 -16.68 8.30 -17.83
CA ASP A 309 -15.27 8.00 -17.57
C ASP A 309 -14.84 8.26 -16.11
N SER A 310 -15.77 8.60 -15.24
CA SER A 310 -15.52 8.68 -13.79
C SER A 310 -15.18 7.32 -13.19
N ILE A 311 -14.49 7.33 -12.06
CA ILE A 311 -14.29 6.20 -11.16
C ILE A 311 -15.27 6.37 -10.01
N VAL A 312 -16.17 5.41 -9.83
CA VAL A 312 -17.17 5.41 -8.77
C VAL A 312 -16.96 4.18 -7.91
N VAL A 313 -16.71 4.40 -6.61
CA VAL A 313 -16.39 3.34 -5.64
C VAL A 313 -17.32 3.43 -4.43
N PRO A 314 -17.69 2.30 -3.81
CA PRO A 314 -18.41 2.34 -2.54
C PRO A 314 -17.52 2.95 -1.46
N GLY A 315 -18.15 3.67 -0.53
CA GLY A 315 -17.51 4.13 0.71
C GLY A 315 -16.88 2.97 1.47
N ALA A 316 -15.76 3.24 2.12
CA ALA A 316 -15.11 2.26 2.97
C ALA A 316 -16.07 1.84 4.09
N ILE A 317 -16.06 0.55 4.44
CA ILE A 317 -16.69 0.09 5.68
C ILE A 317 -15.79 0.42 6.88
N ASP A 318 -16.38 0.63 8.05
CA ASP A 318 -15.62 0.74 9.30
C ASP A 318 -14.96 -0.62 9.58
N PRO A 319 -13.61 -0.68 9.57
CA PRO A 319 -12.90 -1.94 9.63
C PRO A 319 -12.96 -2.59 11.03
N THR A 320 -13.44 -1.89 12.07
CA THR A 320 -13.51 -2.42 13.44
C THR A 320 -14.88 -2.34 14.08
N ASN A 321 -15.88 -1.74 13.43
CA ASN A 321 -17.25 -1.82 13.92
C ASN A 321 -17.89 -3.18 13.58
N ALA A 322 -18.32 -3.88 14.62
CA ALA A 322 -18.96 -5.18 14.54
C ALA A 322 -20.39 -5.20 15.13
N GLU A 323 -21.01 -4.03 15.34
CA GLU A 323 -22.37 -3.92 15.90
C GLU A 323 -23.41 -4.56 14.96
N MET A 324 -23.16 -4.49 13.65
CA MET A 324 -23.96 -5.13 12.61
C MET A 324 -23.52 -6.57 12.29
N GLY A 325 -22.64 -7.16 13.10
CA GLY A 325 -22.03 -8.48 12.88
C GLY A 325 -20.58 -8.42 12.38
N ASP A 326 -20.10 -9.49 11.75
CA ASP A 326 -18.74 -9.50 11.17
C ASP A 326 -18.65 -8.49 10.02
N CYS A 327 -17.78 -7.48 10.14
CA CYS A 327 -17.60 -6.45 9.12
C CYS A 327 -17.12 -7.03 7.78
N ARG A 328 -16.42 -8.17 7.78
CA ARG A 328 -16.08 -8.89 6.54
C ARG A 328 -17.29 -9.50 5.86
N GLN A 329 -18.22 -10.03 6.65
CA GLN A 329 -19.46 -10.57 6.09
C GLN A 329 -20.29 -9.43 5.48
N TYR A 330 -20.41 -8.29 6.17
CA TYR A 330 -21.05 -7.10 5.61
C TYR A 330 -20.41 -6.69 4.27
N PHE A 331 -19.08 -6.69 4.19
CA PHE A 331 -18.34 -6.37 2.97
C PHE A 331 -18.69 -7.33 1.82
N TRP A 332 -18.70 -8.64 2.07
CA TRP A 332 -19.05 -9.63 1.06
C TRP A 332 -20.52 -9.55 0.64
N ASP A 333 -21.44 -9.45 1.60
CA ASP A 333 -22.88 -9.29 1.32
C ASP A 333 -23.16 -8.04 0.47
N MET A 334 -22.39 -6.96 0.69
CA MET A 334 -22.50 -5.75 -0.14
C MET A 334 -22.03 -6.04 -1.56
N LEU A 335 -20.87 -6.68 -1.73
CA LEU A 335 -20.30 -6.96 -3.06
C LEU A 335 -21.13 -7.97 -3.86
N GLU A 336 -21.85 -8.88 -3.22
CA GLU A 336 -22.79 -9.79 -3.89
C GLU A 336 -23.95 -9.04 -4.56
N GLU A 337 -24.33 -7.88 -4.03
CA GLU A 337 -25.47 -7.07 -4.49
C GLU A 337 -25.05 -5.88 -5.39
N VAL A 338 -23.77 -5.50 -5.37
CA VAL A 338 -23.27 -4.42 -6.24
C VAL A 338 -23.19 -4.91 -7.69
N GLU A 339 -23.87 -4.21 -8.59
CA GLU A 339 -23.96 -4.57 -10.01
C GLU A 339 -22.66 -4.25 -10.77
N SER A 340 -22.01 -3.13 -10.43
CA SER A 340 -20.78 -2.64 -11.05
C SER A 340 -20.09 -1.63 -10.14
N LEU A 341 -18.76 -1.62 -10.12
CA LEU A 341 -17.92 -0.67 -9.39
C LEU A 341 -16.57 -0.49 -10.12
N ASP A 342 -15.89 0.63 -9.87
CA ASP A 342 -14.61 0.93 -10.53
C ASP A 342 -13.38 0.79 -9.59
N GLY A 343 -13.59 0.32 -8.36
CA GLY A 343 -12.56 0.24 -7.33
C GLY A 343 -13.14 0.17 -5.91
N PHE A 344 -12.26 0.25 -4.93
CA PHE A 344 -12.64 0.13 -3.52
C PHE A 344 -12.08 1.29 -2.70
N ALA A 345 -12.86 1.82 -1.76
CA ALA A 345 -12.33 2.61 -0.66
C ALA A 345 -12.15 1.72 0.57
N ILE A 346 -11.07 1.91 1.32
CA ILE A 346 -10.81 1.23 2.60
C ILE A 346 -10.25 2.22 3.63
N HIS A 347 -10.44 1.93 4.91
CA HIS A 347 -9.84 2.66 6.02
C HIS A 347 -8.86 1.76 6.78
N ALA A 348 -7.82 2.34 7.38
CA ALA A 348 -6.94 1.59 8.27
C ALA A 348 -6.24 2.48 9.29
N TYR A 349 -6.10 1.99 10.51
CA TYR A 349 -5.53 2.77 11.60
C TYR A 349 -4.73 1.94 12.59
N THR A 350 -3.96 2.62 13.43
CA THR A 350 -3.34 1.99 14.61
C THR A 350 -4.01 2.45 15.89
N HIS A 351 -4.20 1.56 16.84
CA HIS A 351 -4.53 1.94 18.22
C HIS A 351 -3.28 2.49 18.95
N GLY A 352 -2.96 3.76 18.68
CA GLY A 352 -1.87 4.52 19.27
C GLY A 352 -0.72 4.82 18.29
N PRO A 353 0.13 5.81 18.59
CA PRO A 353 1.00 6.48 17.61
C PRO A 353 2.40 5.86 17.51
N ASP A 354 2.62 4.70 18.13
CA ASP A 354 3.90 3.99 18.09
C ASP A 354 4.07 3.36 16.70
N PRO A 355 5.14 3.68 15.94
CA PRO A 355 5.36 3.11 14.61
C PRO A 355 5.40 1.58 14.57
N LYS A 356 5.75 0.91 15.68
CA LYS A 356 5.71 -0.57 15.75
C LYS A 356 4.31 -1.13 15.48
N HIS A 357 3.26 -0.33 15.72
CA HIS A 357 1.88 -0.73 15.46
C HIS A 357 1.59 -0.85 13.96
N ILE A 358 2.38 -0.21 13.09
CA ILE A 358 2.22 -0.33 11.63
C ILE A 358 2.44 -1.77 11.16
N ILE A 359 3.44 -2.45 11.74
CA ILE A 359 3.83 -3.81 11.35
C ILE A 359 3.34 -4.89 12.33
N SER A 360 2.58 -4.50 13.36
CA SER A 360 2.15 -5.40 14.43
C SER A 360 1.26 -6.54 13.91
N ASP A 361 1.56 -7.76 14.35
CA ASP A 361 0.76 -8.96 14.10
C ASP A 361 -0.37 -9.17 15.10
N LYS A 362 -0.55 -8.26 16.07
CA LYS A 362 -1.61 -8.33 17.07
C LYS A 362 -2.96 -8.38 16.35
N LYS A 363 -3.80 -9.35 16.72
CA LYS A 363 -5.18 -9.49 16.26
C LYS A 363 -6.18 -9.04 17.32
N PHE A 364 -7.43 -8.83 16.93
CA PHE A 364 -8.51 -8.66 17.88
C PHE A 364 -8.65 -9.92 18.76
N GLY A 365 -8.87 -9.71 20.05
CA GLY A 365 -8.98 -10.79 21.04
C GLY A 365 -10.39 -11.36 21.22
N HIS A 366 -11.38 -10.84 20.50
CA HIS A 366 -12.79 -11.20 20.68
C HIS A 366 -13.51 -11.34 19.31
N PRO A 367 -14.43 -12.30 19.17
CA PRO A 367 -15.31 -12.38 18.00
C PRO A 367 -16.18 -11.11 17.85
N PRO A 368 -16.63 -10.79 16.63
CA PRO A 368 -16.39 -11.51 15.38
C PRO A 368 -15.05 -11.17 14.70
N LEU A 369 -14.23 -10.28 15.26
CA LEU A 369 -13.08 -9.68 14.58
C LEU A 369 -11.75 -10.47 14.71
N THR A 370 -11.73 -11.64 15.33
CA THR A 370 -10.50 -12.43 15.58
C THR A 370 -9.72 -12.81 14.32
N TRP A 371 -10.34 -12.74 13.14
CA TRP A 371 -9.68 -12.98 11.86
C TRP A 371 -8.72 -11.84 11.46
N GLN A 372 -9.00 -10.61 11.90
CA GLN A 372 -8.39 -9.34 11.48
C GLN A 372 -7.26 -8.87 12.42
N TYR A 373 -6.34 -8.07 11.89
CA TYR A 373 -5.33 -7.37 12.69
C TYR A 373 -5.94 -6.20 13.49
N TYR A 374 -5.39 -5.98 14.68
CA TYR A 374 -5.82 -4.92 15.61
C TYR A 374 -5.26 -3.54 15.23
N HIS A 375 -4.11 -3.48 14.55
CA HIS A 375 -3.48 -2.23 14.13
C HIS A 375 -3.48 -2.10 12.59
N PHE A 376 -2.53 -1.34 12.03
CA PHE A 376 -2.59 -0.88 10.64
C PHE A 376 -2.73 -2.01 9.61
N ARG A 377 -2.12 -3.17 9.87
CA ARG A 377 -2.20 -4.36 8.99
C ARG A 377 -3.63 -4.85 8.71
N MET A 378 -4.65 -4.31 9.37
CA MET A 378 -6.05 -4.54 9.01
C MET A 378 -6.35 -4.25 7.53
N PHE A 379 -5.65 -3.30 6.89
CA PHE A 379 -5.81 -3.08 5.46
C PHE A 379 -5.46 -4.34 4.65
N GLU A 380 -4.40 -5.07 5.03
CA GLU A 380 -3.92 -6.26 4.29
C GLU A 380 -4.99 -7.34 4.21
N THR A 381 -5.73 -7.49 5.30
CA THR A 381 -6.73 -8.54 5.46
C THR A 381 -8.05 -8.16 4.78
N PHE A 382 -8.36 -6.85 4.68
CA PHE A 382 -9.40 -6.38 3.77
C PHE A 382 -9.02 -6.52 2.29
N MET A 383 -7.77 -6.22 1.94
CA MET A 383 -7.27 -6.44 0.58
C MET A 383 -7.34 -7.93 0.19
N GLU A 384 -7.01 -8.83 1.12
CA GLU A 384 -7.15 -10.28 0.92
C GLU A 384 -8.62 -10.73 0.78
N ALA A 385 -9.53 -10.04 1.46
CA ALA A 385 -10.97 -10.31 1.40
C ALA A 385 -11.63 -9.86 0.07
N ILE A 386 -10.95 -9.06 -0.76
CA ILE A 386 -11.46 -8.69 -2.09
C ILE A 386 -11.49 -9.94 -2.99
N PRO A 387 -12.65 -10.26 -3.61
CA PRO A 387 -12.79 -11.39 -4.52
C PRO A 387 -11.77 -11.35 -5.66
N GLU A 388 -11.21 -12.51 -6.03
CA GLU A 388 -10.16 -12.61 -7.04
C GLU A 388 -10.55 -11.96 -8.38
N SER A 389 -11.82 -12.12 -8.79
CA SER A 389 -12.37 -11.51 -10.00
C SER A 389 -12.29 -9.99 -10.02
N LEU A 390 -12.23 -9.34 -8.85
CA LEU A 390 -12.21 -7.88 -8.69
C LEU A 390 -10.81 -7.33 -8.32
N ARG A 391 -9.80 -8.19 -8.11
CA ARG A 391 -8.44 -7.76 -7.70
C ARG A 391 -7.68 -6.94 -8.75
N HIS A 392 -8.19 -6.86 -9.97
CA HIS A 392 -7.67 -5.98 -11.01
C HIS A 392 -8.08 -4.51 -10.82
N LEU A 393 -9.09 -4.24 -9.98
CA LEU A 393 -9.58 -2.89 -9.71
C LEU A 393 -8.69 -2.19 -8.66
N PRO A 394 -8.54 -0.85 -8.76
CA PRO A 394 -7.75 -0.06 -7.82
C PRO A 394 -8.39 0.02 -6.44
N VAL A 395 -7.54 0.25 -5.43
CA VAL A 395 -7.97 0.50 -4.05
C VAL A 395 -7.47 1.88 -3.59
N TYR A 396 -8.30 2.59 -2.85
CA TYR A 396 -8.02 3.89 -2.25
C TYR A 396 -8.10 3.76 -0.74
N LEU A 397 -6.96 3.90 -0.04
CA LEU A 397 -6.97 3.99 1.42
C LEU A 397 -7.33 5.44 1.79
N THR A 398 -8.64 5.68 1.92
CA THR A 398 -9.21 7.03 2.03
C THR A 398 -9.03 7.65 3.41
N GLU A 399 -8.77 6.84 4.44
CA GLU A 399 -8.46 7.31 5.79
C GLU A 399 -7.35 6.45 6.42
N ALA A 400 -6.29 7.13 6.88
CA ALA A 400 -5.18 6.55 7.64
C ALA A 400 -4.74 7.47 8.79
N ASN A 401 -4.74 6.94 10.01
CA ASN A 401 -4.40 7.67 11.23
C ASN A 401 -4.07 6.73 12.40
N HIS A 402 -3.57 7.29 13.51
CA HIS A 402 -3.57 6.59 14.80
C HIS A 402 -4.72 7.03 15.70
N LEU A 403 -5.49 6.05 16.18
CA LEU A 403 -6.48 6.21 17.24
C LEU A 403 -5.75 6.17 18.60
N TYR A 404 -5.37 7.33 19.13
CA TYR A 404 -4.76 7.41 20.47
C TYR A 404 -5.71 7.99 21.49
N LYS A 405 -5.67 7.44 22.71
CA LYS A 405 -6.38 7.95 23.89
C LYS A 405 -5.40 8.18 25.03
N SER A 406 -5.14 9.43 25.39
CA SER A 406 -4.35 9.82 26.58
C SER A 406 -5.19 9.92 27.86
N GLY A 407 -6.51 10.09 27.75
CA GLY A 407 -7.45 10.34 28.85
C GLY A 407 -8.92 10.39 28.39
N GLU A 408 -9.85 10.85 29.23
CA GLU A 408 -11.22 11.17 28.79
C GLU A 408 -11.21 12.45 27.94
N GLY A 409 -11.68 12.37 26.69
CA GLY A 409 -11.86 13.52 25.79
C GLY A 409 -10.73 13.82 24.80
N ASP A 410 -9.74 12.93 24.65
CA ASP A 410 -8.69 13.04 23.61
C ASP A 410 -8.66 11.77 22.77
N TRP A 411 -9.20 11.85 21.55
CA TRP A 411 -9.03 10.93 20.44
C TRP A 411 -8.21 11.61 19.34
N GLY A 412 -7.39 10.85 18.62
CA GLY A 412 -6.72 11.39 17.43
C GLY A 412 -5.23 11.64 17.55
N TRP A 413 -4.76 12.57 16.71
CA TRP A 413 -3.35 12.63 16.41
C TRP A 413 -2.54 13.15 17.60
N VAL A 414 -1.62 12.33 18.10
CA VAL A 414 -0.49 12.82 18.90
C VAL A 414 0.50 13.59 18.01
N ASP A 415 0.78 14.85 18.33
CA ASP A 415 1.78 15.66 17.61
C ASP A 415 3.21 15.22 17.98
N GLN A 416 3.69 14.18 17.31
CA GLN A 416 5.04 13.65 17.45
C GLN A 416 5.59 13.22 16.10
N ASN A 417 6.91 13.29 15.94
CA ASN A 417 7.62 12.74 14.80
C ASN A 417 8.41 11.53 15.28
N LYS A 418 7.75 10.38 15.34
CA LYS A 418 8.39 9.09 15.64
C LYS A 418 8.54 8.21 14.39
N GLY A 419 8.18 8.71 13.21
CA GLY A 419 8.20 7.95 11.95
C GLY A 419 6.94 7.10 11.73
N TRP A 420 5.80 7.47 12.33
CA TRP A 420 4.55 6.73 12.12
C TRP A 420 4.04 6.94 10.68
N VAL A 421 4.05 8.19 10.19
CA VAL A 421 3.58 8.53 8.84
C VAL A 421 4.49 7.89 7.81
N TRP A 422 5.81 8.01 8.01
CA TRP A 422 6.80 7.31 7.20
C TRP A 422 6.54 5.81 7.12
N ALA A 423 6.41 5.14 8.27
CA ALA A 423 6.21 3.69 8.33
C ALA A 423 4.90 3.26 7.66
N MET A 424 3.83 4.05 7.81
CA MET A 424 2.54 3.82 7.16
C MET A 424 2.69 3.77 5.63
N TYR A 425 3.27 4.82 5.02
CA TYR A 425 3.48 4.87 3.57
C TYR A 425 4.41 3.76 3.07
N GLN A 426 5.47 3.49 3.83
CA GLN A 426 6.37 2.38 3.52
C GLN A 426 5.63 1.03 3.51
N ARG A 427 4.71 0.80 4.45
CA ARG A 427 3.96 -0.44 4.51
C ARG A 427 2.97 -0.59 3.35
N VAL A 428 2.37 0.50 2.90
CA VAL A 428 1.51 0.52 1.70
C VAL A 428 2.33 0.24 0.44
N ASP A 429 3.52 0.82 0.32
CA ASP A 429 4.45 0.56 -0.79
C ASP A 429 4.95 -0.89 -0.79
N GLU A 430 5.29 -1.47 0.38
CA GLU A 430 5.61 -2.89 0.52
C GLU A 430 4.47 -3.81 0.04
N TRP A 431 3.21 -3.43 0.28
CA TRP A 431 2.06 -4.15 -0.27
C TRP A 431 2.02 -4.04 -1.80
N ASN A 432 2.10 -2.83 -2.34
CA ASN A 432 1.99 -2.57 -3.77
C ASN A 432 3.08 -3.29 -4.58
N ARG A 433 4.29 -3.36 -4.02
CA ARG A 433 5.43 -4.05 -4.63
C ARG A 433 5.23 -5.56 -4.79
N ARG A 434 4.24 -6.18 -4.13
CA ARG A 434 3.83 -7.57 -4.43
C ARG A 434 3.33 -7.75 -5.87
N GLY A 435 3.01 -6.65 -6.58
CA GLY A 435 2.58 -6.67 -7.97
C GLY A 435 1.16 -7.24 -8.18
N GLY A 436 0.40 -7.44 -7.11
CA GLY A 436 -1.01 -7.82 -7.16
C GLY A 436 -1.91 -6.58 -7.20
N GLN A 437 -3.02 -6.62 -6.46
CA GLN A 437 -3.93 -5.50 -6.33
C GLN A 437 -3.23 -4.27 -5.71
N GLN A 438 -3.32 -3.13 -6.40
CA GLN A 438 -2.61 -1.90 -6.05
C GLN A 438 -3.49 -0.94 -5.23
N ILE A 439 -2.89 -0.35 -4.19
CA ILE A 439 -3.41 0.78 -3.44
C ILE A 439 -2.87 2.07 -4.08
N LEU A 440 -3.75 2.90 -4.63
CA LEU A 440 -3.37 4.10 -5.38
C LEU A 440 -3.05 5.30 -4.51
N CYS A 441 -3.63 5.36 -3.31
CA CYS A 441 -3.37 6.42 -2.35
C CYS A 441 -3.56 5.92 -0.91
N ALA A 442 -2.89 6.59 0.02
CA ALA A 442 -3.07 6.48 1.46
C ALA A 442 -3.16 7.88 2.06
N LEU A 443 -4.34 8.26 2.53
CA LEU A 443 -4.64 9.64 2.93
C LEU A 443 -4.58 9.83 4.44
N LEU A 444 -3.85 10.84 4.89
CA LEU A 444 -3.82 11.20 6.30
C LEU A 444 -5.17 11.83 6.70
N TYR A 445 -5.84 11.22 7.68
CA TYR A 445 -7.15 11.66 8.19
C TYR A 445 -7.00 12.45 9.50
N ARG A 446 -7.26 13.75 9.61
CA ARG A 446 -7.81 14.69 8.63
C ARG A 446 -7.25 16.10 8.80
N TYR A 447 -7.21 16.90 7.76
CA TYR A 447 -6.51 18.18 7.80
C TYR A 447 -7.18 19.27 8.68
N PRO A 448 -8.46 19.63 8.51
CA PRO A 448 -9.03 20.82 9.11
C PRO A 448 -9.44 20.61 10.57
N PRO A 449 -9.54 21.69 11.38
CA PRO A 449 -9.92 21.64 12.79
C PRO A 449 -11.43 21.49 12.97
N ILE A 450 -11.99 20.37 12.49
CA ILE A 450 -13.41 20.06 12.60
C ILE A 450 -13.68 19.13 13.81
N ASP A 451 -12.71 18.28 14.19
CA ASP A 451 -12.76 17.43 15.40
C ASP A 451 -11.34 17.07 15.86
N GLU A 452 -11.26 16.12 16.80
CA GLU A 452 -10.03 15.68 17.45
C GLU A 452 -9.04 14.97 16.49
N TRP A 453 -9.47 14.58 15.28
CA TRP A 453 -8.62 14.00 14.22
C TRP A 453 -7.85 15.04 13.40
N VAL A 454 -7.91 16.32 13.77
CA VAL A 454 -7.20 17.41 13.08
C VAL A 454 -5.69 17.20 13.01
N ILE A 455 -5.10 17.41 11.82
CA ILE A 455 -3.65 17.41 11.60
C ILE A 455 -3.10 18.84 11.47
N ARG A 456 -3.92 19.81 11.04
CA ARG A 456 -3.49 21.22 10.96
C ARG A 456 -3.00 21.70 12.33
N GLY A 457 -1.82 22.29 12.35
CA GLY A 457 -1.13 22.73 13.57
C GLY A 457 -0.26 21.65 14.25
N LYS A 458 -0.33 20.38 13.83
CA LYS A 458 0.54 19.30 14.35
C LYS A 458 1.87 19.28 13.58
N GLY A 459 2.74 20.21 13.93
CA GLY A 459 3.98 20.48 13.21
C GLY A 459 4.91 19.28 13.09
N LYS A 460 4.93 18.38 14.09
CA LYS A 460 5.78 17.18 14.06
C LYS A 460 5.20 16.08 13.17
N VAL A 461 3.87 15.91 13.15
CA VAL A 461 3.20 14.99 12.21
C VAL A 461 3.40 15.46 10.76
N LEU A 462 3.23 16.78 10.51
CA LEU A 462 3.47 17.35 9.19
C LEU A 462 4.94 17.23 8.76
N GLU A 463 5.88 17.27 9.71
CA GLU A 463 7.30 17.02 9.41
C GLU A 463 7.57 15.55 9.06
N ASP A 464 6.98 14.59 9.78
CA ASP A 464 7.02 13.17 9.43
C ASP A 464 6.45 12.93 8.01
N PHE A 465 5.34 13.59 7.68
CA PHE A 465 4.78 13.57 6.32
C PHE A 465 5.73 14.14 5.27
N ARG A 466 6.36 15.31 5.53
CA ARG A 466 7.39 15.88 4.63
C ARG A 466 8.58 14.95 4.43
N GLN A 467 8.99 14.24 5.47
CA GLN A 467 10.09 13.28 5.38
C GLN A 467 9.66 12.12 4.49
N SER A 468 8.49 11.53 4.71
CA SER A 468 7.96 10.37 3.94
C SER A 468 8.00 10.53 2.42
N MET A 469 7.88 11.76 1.93
CA MET A 469 7.86 12.08 0.51
C MET A 469 9.22 12.00 -0.20
N VAL A 470 10.34 11.91 0.53
CA VAL A 470 11.68 11.82 -0.06
C VAL A 470 11.84 10.58 -0.96
N LEU A 471 11.07 9.52 -0.70
CA LEU A 471 11.15 8.27 -1.46
C LEU A 471 10.26 8.23 -2.70
N GLY A 472 9.32 9.17 -2.85
CA GLY A 472 8.50 9.25 -4.06
C GLY A 472 7.73 7.96 -4.37
N TYR A 473 7.12 7.31 -3.36
CA TYR A 473 6.38 6.06 -3.56
C TYR A 473 5.21 6.21 -4.53
N ARG A 474 5.08 5.25 -5.46
CA ARG A 474 4.02 5.16 -6.48
C ARG A 474 3.42 3.77 -6.51
N PRO A 475 2.21 3.60 -7.08
CA PRO A 475 1.72 2.28 -7.47
C PRO A 475 2.65 1.62 -8.49
N TYR A 476 2.54 0.31 -8.67
CA TYR A 476 3.37 -0.45 -9.60
C TYR A 476 2.54 -1.13 -10.67
N VAL A 477 3.15 -1.31 -11.84
CA VAL A 477 2.58 -2.03 -12.98
C VAL A 477 3.56 -3.07 -13.50
N TRP A 478 3.01 -4.22 -13.91
CA TRP A 478 3.79 -5.18 -14.67
C TRP A 478 4.01 -4.67 -16.08
N THR A 479 5.27 -4.66 -16.48
CA THR A 479 5.70 -4.26 -17.82
C THR A 479 6.44 -5.43 -18.45
N LYS A 480 6.43 -5.52 -19.79
CA LYS A 480 7.33 -6.39 -20.53
C LYS A 480 8.41 -5.52 -21.17
N THR A 481 9.67 -5.84 -20.90
CA THR A 481 10.82 -5.22 -21.59
C THR A 481 11.17 -5.97 -22.86
#